data_AF-D1C126-F1
#
_entry.id   AF-D1C126-F1
#
_cell.length_a   1.000
_cell.length_b   1.000
_cell.length_c   1.000
_cell.angle_alpha   90.00
_cell.angle_beta   90.00
_cell.angle_gamma   90.00
#
_symmetry.space_group_name_H-M   'P 1'
#
loop_
_entity.id
_entity.type
_entity.pdbx_description
1 polymer ?
#
loop_
_entity_poly.entity_id
_entity_poly.type
_entity_poly.pdbx_seq_one_letter_code
_entity_poly.pdbx_strand_id
1 'polypeptide(L)' 'MSSTFVDRNIRLGFQLARDIVDDPSLLDEIPDGATVVLIPDDDAELAAANLRQGIAAFRAGANVYLRHMRATTARED' A
#
# COMPACT_ATOMS: atom_id res chain seq x y z
N MET A 1 -11.39 -13.34 15.06
CA MET A 1 -10.65 -14.04 13.98
C MET A 1 -9.39 -13.24 13.70
N SER A 2 -8.21 -13.88 13.70
CA SER A 2 -6.96 -13.20 13.30
C SER A 2 -7.09 -12.75 11.84
N SER A 3 -6.87 -11.47 11.57
CA SER A 3 -6.92 -10.92 10.21
C SER A 3 -5.70 -11.39 9.44
N THR A 4 -5.88 -12.04 8.28
CA THR A 4 -4.74 -12.48 7.48
C THR A 4 -4.00 -11.29 6.88
N PHE A 5 -2.74 -11.47 6.44
CA PHE A 5 -2.02 -10.42 5.69
C PHE A 5 -2.78 -10.00 4.41
N VAL A 6 -3.50 -10.93 3.79
CA VAL A 6 -4.34 -10.66 2.62
C VAL A 6 -5.46 -9.68 2.96
N ASP A 7 -6.21 -9.95 4.03
CA ASP A 7 -7.32 -9.08 4.46
C ASP A 7 -6.83 -7.66 4.80
N ARG A 8 -5.66 -7.56 5.46
CA ARG A 8 -5.06 -6.27 5.80
C ARG A 8 -4.61 -5.50 4.54
N ASN A 9 -4.00 -6.18 3.56
CA ASN A 9 -3.62 -5.56 2.30
C ASN A 9 -4.83 -5.11 1.46
N ILE A 10 -5.92 -5.88 1.46
CA ILE A 10 -7.17 -5.47 0.82
C ILE A 10 -7.68 -4.15 1.42
N ARG A 11 -7.63 -3.99 2.75
CA ARG A 11 -8.03 -2.74 3.42
C ARG A 11 -7.15 -1.56 3.01
N LEU A 12 -5.82 -1.74 2.95
CA LEU A 12 -4.89 -0.71 2.49
C LEU A 12 -5.15 -0.34 1.01
N GLY A 13 -5.46 -1.32 0.16
CA GLY A 13 -5.84 -1.08 -1.23
C GLY A 13 -7.10 -0.22 -1.35
N PHE A 14 -8.12 -0.48 -0.52
CA PHE A 14 -9.31 0.37 -0.46
C PHE A 14 -9.02 1.78 0.09
N GLN A 15 -8.08 1.92 1.02
CA GLN A 15 -7.64 3.24 1.48
C GLN A 15 -6.97 4.01 0.35
N LEU A 16 -6.02 3.40 -0.35
CA LEU A 16 -5.37 4.05 -1.51
C LEU A 16 -6.40 4.43 -2.59
N ALA A 17 -7.39 3.59 -2.85
CA ALA A 17 -8.45 3.91 -3.81
C ALA A 17 -9.26 5.15 -3.39
N ARG A 18 -9.55 5.32 -2.08
CA ARG A 18 -10.18 6.54 -1.56
C ARG A 18 -9.26 7.74 -1.70
N ASP A 19 -7.99 7.61 -1.33
CA ASP A 19 -7.01 8.68 -1.45
C ASP A 19 -6.90 9.19 -2.90
N ILE A 20 -6.92 8.28 -3.89
CA ILE A 20 -6.93 8.62 -5.33
C ILE A 20 -8.23 9.30 -5.77
N VAL A 21 -9.37 8.88 -5.23
CA VAL A 21 -10.65 9.55 -5.52
C VAL A 21 -10.65 10.98 -4.98
N ASP A 22 -10.09 11.19 -3.79
CA ASP A 22 -9.97 12.50 -3.16
C ASP A 22 -8.91 13.38 -3.84
N ASP A 23 -7.80 12.78 -4.29
CA ASP A 23 -6.72 13.43 -5.02
C ASP A 23 -6.25 12.57 -6.21
N PRO A 24 -6.82 12.77 -7.42
CA PRO A 24 -6.46 12.01 -8.61
C PRO A 24 -5.00 12.19 -9.06
N SER A 25 -4.33 13.27 -8.66
CA SER A 25 -2.93 13.51 -9.05
C SER A 25 -1.96 12.48 -8.48
N LEU A 26 -2.38 11.74 -7.45
CA LEU A 26 -1.63 10.60 -6.91
C LEU A 26 -1.39 9.49 -7.94
N LEU A 27 -2.24 9.37 -8.97
CA LEU A 27 -2.02 8.42 -10.06
C LEU A 27 -0.84 8.83 -10.94
N ASP A 28 -0.58 10.12 -11.09
CA ASP A 28 0.52 10.63 -11.93
C ASP A 28 1.90 10.28 -11.33
N GLU A 29 1.95 9.99 -10.03
CA GLU A 29 3.16 9.51 -9.35
C GLU A 29 3.44 8.03 -9.59
N ILE A 30 2.42 7.24 -9.93
CA ILE A 30 2.54 5.78 -10.06
C ILE A 30 2.94 5.44 -11.49
N PRO A 31 4.12 4.85 -11.72
CA PRO A 31 4.53 4.49 -13.07
C PRO A 31 3.59 3.43 -13.67
N ASP A 32 3.31 3.56 -14.96
CA ASP A 32 2.50 2.58 -15.69
C ASP A 32 3.04 1.15 -15.53
N GLY A 33 2.15 0.22 -15.18
CA GLY A 33 2.48 -1.18 -14.99
C GLY A 33 3.31 -1.50 -13.74
N ALA A 34 3.55 -0.53 -12.84
CA ALA A 34 4.26 -0.77 -11.60
C ALA A 34 3.46 -1.68 -10.64
N THR A 35 4.18 -2.56 -9.95
CA THR A 35 3.67 -3.23 -8.75
C THR A 35 3.66 -2.24 -7.59
N VAL A 36 2.47 -1.86 -7.14
CA VAL A 36 2.31 -0.97 -5.98
C VAL A 36 2.43 -1.79 -4.70
N VAL A 37 3.35 -1.38 -3.82
CA VAL A 37 3.56 -2.00 -2.52
C VAL A 37 3.24 -0.98 -1.43
N LEU A 38 2.24 -1.29 -0.63
CA LEU A 38 1.73 -0.42 0.42
C LEU A 38 2.47 -0.69 1.73
N ILE A 39 3.02 0.36 2.33
CA ILE A 39 3.80 0.29 3.56
C ILE A 39 3.02 1.04 4.66
N PRO A 40 2.23 0.33 5.49
CA PRO A 40 1.48 0.96 6.57
C PRO A 40 2.37 1.44 7.71
N ASP A 41 2.07 2.61 8.25
CA ASP A 41 2.80 3.19 9.39
C ASP A 41 2.33 2.60 10.75
N ASP A 42 1.13 2.03 10.82
CA ASP A 42 0.49 1.52 12.05
C ASP A 42 0.60 0.00 12.25
N ASP A 43 1.13 -0.72 11.26
CA ASP A 43 1.28 -2.18 11.30
C ASP A 43 2.69 -2.60 10.85
N ALA A 44 3.63 -2.58 11.79
CA ALA A 44 5.04 -2.90 11.53
C ALA A 44 5.25 -4.32 10.99
N GLU A 45 4.41 -5.28 11.38
CA GLU A 45 4.49 -6.66 10.90
C GLU A 45 4.13 -6.73 9.41
N LEU A 46 3.01 -6.12 9.03
CA LEU A 46 2.57 -6.05 7.64
C LEU A 46 3.51 -5.22 6.78
N ALA A 47 4.01 -4.09 7.29
CA ALA A 47 5.01 -3.27 6.60
C ALA A 47 6.26 -4.07 6.26
N ALA A 48 6.79 -4.83 7.21
CA ALA A 48 7.95 -5.68 6.97
C ALA A 48 7.65 -6.81 5.97
N ALA A 49 6.46 -7.40 6.03
CA ALA A 49 6.03 -8.43 5.08
C ALA A 49 5.92 -7.89 3.64
N ASN A 50 5.22 -6.77 3.47
CA ASN A 50 5.03 -6.11 2.17
C ASN A 50 6.35 -5.65 1.58
N LEU A 51 7.24 -5.04 2.39
CA LEU A 51 8.56 -4.62 1.92
C LEU A 51 9.40 -5.80 1.44
N ARG A 52 9.40 -6.93 2.16
CA ARG A 52 10.09 -8.15 1.70
C ARG A 52 9.55 -8.63 0.35
N GLN A 53 8.24 -8.62 0.16
CA GLN A 53 7.62 -9.00 -1.11
C GLN A 53 7.96 -8.01 -2.24
N GLY A 54 7.93 -6.70 -1.97
CA GLY A 54 8.34 -5.67 -2.93
C GLY A 54 9.79 -5.81 -3.37
N ILE A 55 10.70 -6.05 -2.43
CA ILE A 55 12.12 -6.31 -2.75
C ILE A 55 12.27 -7.58 -3.60
N ALA A 56 11.52 -8.64 -3.29
CA ALA A 56 11.55 -9.87 -4.08
C ALA A 56 11.03 -9.64 -5.52
N ALA A 57 9.94 -8.90 -5.69
CA ALA A 57 9.38 -8.54 -6.99
C ALA A 57 10.37 -7.68 -7.81
N PHE A 58 11.00 -6.69 -7.18
CA PHE A 58 12.03 -5.87 -7.81
C PHE A 58 13.22 -6.71 -8.28
N ARG A 59 13.71 -7.64 -7.43
CA ARG A 59 14.78 -8.58 -7.80
C ARG A 59 14.38 -9.53 -8.94
N ALA A 60 13.09 -9.81 -9.10
CA ALA A 60 12.56 -10.59 -10.21
C ALA A 60 12.32 -9.76 -11.49
N GLY A 61 12.65 -8.46 -11.48
CA GLY A 61 12.56 -7.57 -12.65
C GLY A 61 11.26 -6.78 -12.76
N ALA A 62 10.38 -6.82 -11.74
CA ALA A 62 9.20 -5.97 -11.73
C ALA A 62 9.58 -4.51 -11.48
N ASN A 63 8.88 -3.58 -12.14
CA ASN A 63 8.88 -2.19 -11.73
C ASN A 63 8.07 -2.07 -10.43
N VAL A 64 8.64 -1.49 -9.37
CA VAL A 64 8.03 -1.45 -8.04
C VAL A 64 7.93 -0.01 -7.56
N TYR A 65 6.73 0.39 -7.15
CA TYR A 65 6.47 1.68 -6.50
C TYR A 65 6.09 1.41 -5.04
N LEU A 66 6.91 1.91 -4.12
CA LEU A 66 6.64 1.81 -2.68
C LEU A 66 5.89 3.06 -2.23
N ARG A 67 4.76 2.87 -1.54
CA ARG A 67 3.97 3.98 -0.98
C ARG A 67 3.80 3.83 0.51
N HIS A 68 4.14 4.88 1.25
CA HIS A 68 3.77 4.98 2.66
C HIS A 68 2.28 5.23 2.81
N MET A 69 1.63 4.42 3.63
CA MET A 69 0.22 4.55 3.98
C MET A 69 0.12 5.07 5.40
N ARG A 70 -0.27 6.34 5.53
CA ARG A 70 -0.51 6.95 6.83
C ARG A 70 -1.71 6.29 7.49
N ALA A 71 -1.62 6.10 8.81
CA ALA A 71 -2.76 5.68 9.61
C ALA A 71 -3.90 6.68 9.38
N THR A 72 -5.04 6.21 8.89
CA THR A 72 -6.26 7.02 8.91
C THR A 72 -6.68 7.16 10.37
N THR A 73 -6.31 8.28 11.00
CA THR A 73 -7.08 8.74 12.15
C THR A 73 -8.48 9.01 11.62
N ALA A 74 -9.46 8.17 12.01
CA ALA A 74 -10.85 8.45 11.71
C ALA A 74 -11.10 9.92 12.07
N ARG A 75 -11.47 10.76 11.08
CA ARG A 75 -11.99 12.09 11.40
C ARG A 75 -13.24 11.83 12.22
N GLU A 76 -13.22 12.26 13.47
CA GLU A 76 -14.43 12.47 14.24
C GLU A 76 -15.19 13.59 13.53
N ASP A 77 -16.21 13.21 12.76
CA ASP A 77 -17.26 14.10 12.27
C ASP A 77 -18.36 14.23 13.34
#